data_AF-A0A4Q3U8S0-F1
#
_entry.id   AF-A0A4Q3U8S0-F1
#
_cell.length_a   1.000
_cell.length_b   1.000
_cell.length_c   1.000
_cell.angle_alpha   90.00
_cell.angle_beta   90.00
_cell.angle_gamma   90.00
#
_symmetry.space_group_name_H-M   'P 1'
#
loop_
_entity.id
_entity.type
_entity.pdbx_description
1 polymer ?
#
loop_
_entity_poly.entity_id
_entity_poly.type
_entity_poly.pdbx_seq_one_letter_code
_entity_poly.pdbx_strand_id
1 'polypeptide(L)'
;MRLPGDIQTYRVLLRGEGTDRQGEWVGFFAARQVTASSEAAAETEAVETVLSRWPHEGASVLAEVHNVSAMVTKPVRLPWFRRPRGGFAFFNDDCEAEAIAERIERRASGFPTKI
;
A
#
# COMPACT_ATOMS: atom_id res chain seq x y z
N MET A 1 -33.10 2.42 -16.23
CA MET A 1 -31.91 3.12 -15.71
C MET A 1 -31.24 2.20 -14.70
N ARG A 2 -30.07 1.64 -15.02
CA ARG A 2 -29.27 0.88 -14.04
C ARG A 2 -28.56 1.92 -13.16
N LEU A 3 -28.71 1.82 -11.85
CA LEU A 3 -27.88 2.56 -10.91
C LEU A 3 -26.42 2.28 -11.27
N PRO A 4 -25.53 3.29 -11.34
CA PRO A 4 -24.10 3.03 -11.53
C PRO A 4 -23.68 2.07 -10.42
N GLY A 5 -23.16 0.89 -10.78
CA GLY A 5 -22.77 -0.12 -9.80
C GLY A 5 -21.87 0.53 -8.75
N ASP A 6 -22.15 0.29 -7.47
CA ASP A 6 -21.61 1.05 -6.32
C ASP A 6 -20.09 1.24 -6.42
N ILE A 7 -19.66 2.35 -7.02
CA ILE A 7 -18.26 2.75 -7.05
C ILE A 7 -17.91 3.25 -5.65
N GLN A 8 -16.97 2.57 -5.01
CA GLN A 8 -16.51 2.88 -3.66
C GLN A 8 -15.01 3.13 -3.66
N THR A 9 -14.56 4.05 -2.81
CA THR A 9 -13.13 4.22 -2.56
C THR A 9 -12.65 3.21 -1.53
N TYR A 10 -11.63 2.44 -1.89
CA TYR A 10 -10.93 1.50 -1.05
C TYR A 10 -9.56 2.05 -0.67
N ARG A 11 -9.09 1.66 0.50
CA ARG A 11 -7.70 1.79 0.91
C ARG A 11 -7.08 0.41 0.87
N VAL A 12 -6.01 0.28 0.09
CA VAL A 12 -5.27 -0.97 -0.09
C VAL A 12 -3.89 -0.81 0.52
N LEU A 13 -3.53 -1.68 1.45
CA LEU A 13 -2.16 -1.87 1.92
C LEU A 13 -1.53 -2.97 1.07
N LEU A 14 -0.40 -2.63 0.48
CA LEU A 14 0.41 -3.51 -0.36
C LEU A 14 1.68 -3.87 0.40
N ARG A 15 2.12 -5.11 0.26
CA ARG A 15 3.48 -5.54 0.59
C ARG A 15 4.17 -5.91 -0.71
N GLY A 16 5.40 -5.45 -0.85
CA GLY A 16 6.27 -5.93 -1.91
C GLY A 16 7.65 -6.25 -1.38
N GLU A 17 8.43 -6.84 -2.25
CA GLU A 17 9.80 -7.25 -1.98
C GLU A 17 10.63 -7.19 -3.25
N GLY A 18 11.92 -7.05 -3.04
CA GLY A 18 12.87 -6.82 -4.10
C GLY A 18 14.30 -6.91 -3.62
N THR A 19 15.20 -6.39 -4.43
CA THR A 19 16.61 -6.24 -4.09
C THR A 19 17.04 -4.78 -4.15
N ASP A 20 17.94 -4.39 -3.26
CA ASP A 20 18.60 -3.09 -3.33
C ASP A 20 19.74 -3.08 -4.36
N ARG A 21 20.50 -1.97 -4.44
CA ARG A 21 21.63 -1.85 -5.38
C ARG A 21 22.84 -2.70 -5.00
N GLN A 22 22.86 -3.27 -3.80
CA GLN A 22 23.90 -4.16 -3.31
C GLN A 22 23.52 -5.63 -3.52
N GLY A 23 22.28 -5.91 -3.96
CA GLY A 23 21.74 -7.26 -4.15
C GLY A 23 21.12 -7.83 -2.88
N GLU A 24 20.98 -7.03 -1.83
CA GLU A 24 20.37 -7.45 -0.57
C GLU A 24 18.84 -7.42 -0.70
N TRP A 25 18.18 -8.40 -0.06
CA TRP A 25 16.73 -8.44 -0.04
C TRP A 25 16.18 -7.28 0.79
N VAL A 26 15.16 -6.60 0.25
CA VAL A 26 14.47 -5.50 0.93
C VAL A 26 12.97 -5.65 0.70
N GLY A 27 12.22 -5.66 1.79
CA GLY A 27 10.77 -5.58 1.78
C GLY A 27 10.27 -4.15 1.83
N PHE A 28 9.03 -3.92 1.38
CA PHE A 28 8.36 -2.64 1.56
C PHE A 28 6.86 -2.77 1.76
N PHE A 29 6.28 -1.77 2.42
CA PHE A 29 4.84 -1.52 2.45
C PHE A 29 4.49 -0.23 1.72
N ALA A 30 3.38 -0.25 1.00
CA ALA A 30 2.80 0.92 0.35
C ALA A 30 1.29 0.98 0.58
N ALA A 31 0.74 2.16 0.84
CA ALA A 31 -0.70 2.35 0.97
C ALA A 31 -1.24 3.18 -0.20
N ARG A 32 -2.28 2.68 -0.86
CA ARG A 32 -2.99 3.37 -1.96
C ARG A 32 -4.46 3.56 -1.62
N GLN A 33 -5.04 4.63 -2.17
CA GLN A 33 -6.47 4.82 -2.21
C GLN A 33 -6.92 4.68 -3.66
N VAL A 34 -7.86 3.78 -3.92
CA VAL A 34 -8.33 3.42 -5.25
C VAL A 34 -9.84 3.49 -5.27
N THR A 35 -10.42 4.03 -6.34
CA THR A 35 -11.88 4.11 -6.48
C THR A 35 -12.31 3.09 -7.52
N ALA A 36 -12.95 2.02 -7.07
CA ALA A 36 -13.27 0.86 -7.89
C ALA A 36 -14.69 0.35 -7.60
N SER A 37 -15.18 -0.54 -8.45
CA SER A 37 -16.48 -1.20 -8.29
C SER A 37 -16.44 -2.42 -7.37
N SER A 38 -15.25 -2.85 -6.94
CA SER A 38 -15.06 -3.97 -6.01
C SER A 38 -13.71 -3.91 -5.32
N GLU A 39 -13.57 -4.67 -4.23
CA GLU A 39 -12.31 -4.87 -3.51
C GLU A 39 -11.23 -5.47 -4.40
N ALA A 40 -11.53 -6.55 -5.14
CA ALA A 40 -10.58 -7.18 -6.05
C ALA A 40 -10.13 -6.24 -7.19
N ALA A 41 -11.03 -5.39 -7.70
CA ALA A 41 -10.64 -4.40 -8.71
C ALA A 41 -9.73 -3.32 -8.11
N ALA A 42 -9.99 -2.90 -6.86
CA ALA A 42 -9.14 -1.95 -6.16
C ALA A 42 -7.73 -2.50 -5.90
N GLU A 43 -7.62 -3.78 -5.54
CA GLU A 43 -6.34 -4.45 -5.29
C GLU A 43 -5.49 -4.52 -6.55
N THR A 44 -6.06 -4.96 -7.67
CA THR A 44 -5.37 -5.01 -8.97
C THR A 44 -4.86 -3.64 -9.38
N GLU A 45 -5.72 -2.62 -9.35
CA GLU A 45 -5.33 -1.25 -9.73
C GLU A 45 -4.27 -0.68 -8.76
N ALA A 46 -4.33 -0.99 -7.47
CA ALA A 46 -3.33 -0.57 -6.49
C ALA A 46 -1.95 -1.20 -6.78
N VAL A 47 -1.90 -2.50 -7.08
CA VAL A 47 -0.67 -3.21 -7.44
C VAL A 47 -0.08 -2.64 -8.74
N GLU A 48 -0.89 -2.51 -9.80
CA GLU A 48 -0.46 -1.95 -11.08
C GLU A 48 0.07 -0.53 -10.94
N THR A 49 -0.56 0.29 -10.08
CA THR A 49 -0.10 1.65 -9.78
C THR A 49 1.28 1.65 -9.12
N VAL A 50 1.54 0.73 -8.18
CA VAL A 50 2.86 0.65 -7.53
C VAL A 50 3.93 0.21 -8.50
N LEU A 51 3.67 -0.83 -9.30
CA LEU A 51 4.62 -1.34 -10.27
C LEU A 51 4.96 -0.30 -11.34
N SER A 52 3.95 0.38 -11.89
CA SER A 52 4.15 1.40 -12.94
C SER A 52 4.89 2.65 -12.44
N ARG A 53 4.69 3.05 -11.18
CA ARG A 53 5.32 4.25 -10.60
C ARG A 53 6.63 3.96 -9.88
N TRP A 54 7.00 2.70 -9.72
CA TRP A 54 8.21 2.29 -9.02
C TRP A 54 9.48 3.01 -9.48
N PRO A 55 9.74 3.17 -10.80
CA PRO A 55 10.93 3.86 -11.29
C PRO A 55 11.06 5.31 -10.80
N HIS A 56 9.94 5.94 -10.41
CA HIS A 56 9.88 7.34 -9.99
C HIS A 56 9.79 7.51 -8.47
N GLU A 57 9.12 6.60 -7.77
CA GLU A 57 8.81 6.78 -6.34
C GLU A 57 9.65 5.89 -5.40
N GLY A 58 10.16 4.72 -5.86
CA GLY A 58 10.80 3.70 -5.01
C GLY A 58 12.25 3.33 -5.39
N ALA A 59 12.66 3.61 -6.63
CA ALA A 59 13.96 3.21 -7.20
C ALA A 59 15.21 3.81 -6.52
N SER A 60 15.03 4.73 -5.57
CA SER A 60 16.14 5.29 -4.78
C SER A 60 16.62 4.35 -3.68
N VAL A 61 15.77 3.45 -3.19
CA VAL A 61 16.07 2.52 -2.09
C VAL A 61 16.19 1.08 -2.59
N LEU A 62 15.29 0.66 -3.49
CA LEU A 62 15.23 -0.73 -3.95
C LEU A 62 15.27 -0.74 -5.50
N ALA A 63 16.25 -1.47 -6.03
CA ALA A 63 16.65 -1.46 -7.43
C ALA A 63 15.71 -2.28 -8.31
N GLU A 64 15.31 -3.47 -7.84
CA GLU A 64 14.42 -4.38 -8.57
C GLU A 64 13.29 -4.88 -7.69
N VAL A 65 12.04 -4.75 -8.15
CA VAL A 65 10.87 -5.31 -7.48
C VAL A 65 10.57 -6.68 -8.07
N HIS A 66 10.49 -7.71 -7.22
CA HIS A 66 10.16 -9.06 -7.65
C HIS A 66 8.69 -9.38 -7.45
N ASN A 67 8.09 -8.90 -6.36
CA ASN A 67 6.73 -9.24 -5.98
C ASN A 67 6.03 -8.06 -5.30
N VAL A 68 4.74 -7.90 -5.57
CA VAL A 68 3.84 -6.94 -4.91
C VAL A 68 2.47 -7.59 -4.78
N SER A 69 1.94 -7.65 -3.57
CA SER A 69 0.64 -8.22 -3.27
C SER A 69 -0.17 -7.31 -2.36
N ALA A 70 -1.50 -7.36 -2.52
CA ALA A 70 -2.41 -6.74 -1.56
C ALA A 70 -2.47 -7.58 -0.28
N MET A 71 -2.41 -6.90 0.86
CA MET A 71 -2.54 -7.52 2.18
C MET A 71 -3.87 -7.20 2.83
N VAL A 72 -4.22 -5.91 2.87
CA VAL A 72 -5.41 -5.43 3.59
C VAL A 72 -6.12 -4.40 2.73
N THR A 73 -7.36 -4.69 2.40
CA THR A 73 -8.23 -3.76 1.69
C THR A 73 -9.41 -3.38 2.57
N LYS A 74 -9.67 -2.07 2.69
CA LYS A 74 -10.76 -1.55 3.52
C LYS A 74 -11.54 -0.45 2.79
N PRO A 75 -12.88 -0.50 2.80
CA PRO A 75 -13.68 0.58 2.24
C PRO A 75 -13.52 1.87 3.07
N VAL A 76 -13.24 2.99 2.40
CA VAL A 76 -13.13 4.31 3.03
C VAL A 76 -14.54 4.90 3.17
N ARG A 77 -15.07 4.90 4.39
CA ARG A 77 -16.44 5.39 4.67
C ARG A 77 -16.56 6.90 4.80
N LEU A 78 -15.44 7.62 4.92
CA LEU A 78 -15.47 9.01 5.37
C LEU A 78 -14.41 9.90 4.67
N PRO A 79 -14.80 11.10 4.18
CA PRO A 79 -13.92 11.99 3.39
C PRO A 79 -12.78 12.65 4.19
N TRP A 80 -12.81 12.62 5.52
CA TRP A 80 -11.72 13.15 6.38
C TRP A 80 -10.55 12.17 6.61
N PHE A 81 -10.67 10.89 6.19
CA PHE A 81 -9.51 9.98 6.05
C PHE A 81 -8.69 10.29 4.77
N ARG A 82 -8.56 11.58 4.46
CA ARG A 82 -7.94 12.17 3.27
C ARG A 82 -6.42 12.17 3.29
N ARG A 83 -5.80 11.28 4.07
CA ARG A 83 -4.33 11.15 4.10
C ARG A 83 -3.90 9.73 3.76
N PRO A 84 -3.76 9.41 2.46
CA PRO A 84 -2.65 8.61 2.01
C PRO A 84 -1.51 9.59 1.73
N ARG A 85 -0.58 9.79 2.67
CA ARG A 85 0.76 10.15 2.18
C ARG A 85 1.31 8.85 1.62
N GLY A 86 1.07 8.66 0.32
CA GLY A 86 1.68 7.59 -0.47
C GLY A 86 3.17 7.65 -0.20
N GLY A 87 3.64 6.66 0.53
CA GLY A 87 4.99 6.60 1.04
C GLY A 87 5.30 5.14 1.25
N PHE A 88 6.55 4.80 0.97
CA PHE A 88 7.07 3.47 1.17
C PHE A 88 7.64 3.39 2.58
N ALA A 89 7.38 2.28 3.26
CA ALA A 89 8.08 1.90 4.47
C ALA A 89 8.86 0.63 4.16
N PHE A 90 10.19 0.72 4.19
CA PHE A 90 11.09 -0.39 3.87
C PHE A 90 11.49 -1.13 5.13
N PHE A 91 11.84 -2.41 4.98
CA PHE A 91 12.30 -3.28 6.05
C PHE A 91 13.25 -4.36 5.52
N ASN A 92 14.16 -4.81 6.37
CA ASN A 92 15.16 -5.81 5.99
C ASN A 92 15.04 -7.12 6.81
N ASP A 93 14.13 -7.19 7.78
CA ASP A 93 13.81 -8.41 8.51
C ASP A 93 12.30 -8.54 8.81
N ASP A 94 11.84 -9.76 9.09
CA ASP A 94 10.42 -10.06 9.29
C ASP A 94 9.85 -9.48 10.60
N CYS A 95 10.67 -9.33 11.65
CA CYS A 95 10.23 -8.71 12.90
C CYS A 95 9.93 -7.21 12.70
N GLU A 96 10.77 -6.54 11.91
CA GLU A 96 10.57 -5.15 11.49
C GLU A 96 9.34 -5.03 10.59
N ALA A 97 9.10 -6.01 9.71
CA ALA A 97 7.94 -6.06 8.83
C ALA A 97 6.62 -6.02 9.61
N GLU A 98 6.49 -6.87 10.64
CA GLU A 98 5.29 -6.93 11.48
C GLU A 98 5.05 -5.61 12.22
N ALA A 99 6.10 -5.04 12.83
CA ALA A 99 6.01 -3.77 13.55
C ALA A 99 5.61 -2.60 12.62
N ILE A 100 6.13 -2.60 11.39
CA ILE A 100 5.78 -1.58 10.39
C ILE A 100 4.34 -1.76 9.91
N ALA A 101 3.91 -2.98 9.62
CA ALA A 101 2.54 -3.28 9.22
C ALA A 101 1.54 -2.79 10.28
N GLU A 102 1.79 -3.15 11.55
CA GLU A 102 0.93 -2.72 12.67
C GLU A 102 0.88 -1.20 12.79
N ARG A 103 2.03 -0.52 12.67
CA ARG A 103 2.10 0.94 12.71
C ARG A 103 1.33 1.60 11.56
N ILE A 104 1.39 1.03 10.36
CA ILE A 104 0.65 1.51 9.19
C ILE A 104 -0.85 1.32 9.41
N GLU A 105 -1.27 0.17 9.93
CA GLU A 105 -2.67 -0.14 10.22
C GLU A 105 -3.26 0.71 11.34
N ARG A 106 -2.53 0.94 12.44
CA ARG A 106 -2.94 1.84 13.52
C ARG A 106 -3.13 3.27 13.01
N ARG A 107 -2.21 3.76 12.17
CA ARG A 107 -2.37 5.06 11.49
C ARG A 107 -3.54 5.06 10.51
N ALA A 108 -3.79 3.94 9.84
CA ALA A 108 -4.89 3.81 8.89
C ALA A 108 -6.27 3.78 9.54
N SER A 109 -6.36 3.23 10.74
CA SER A 109 -7.59 3.11 11.53
C SER A 109 -7.90 4.36 12.37
N GLY A 110 -7.00 5.35 12.40
CA GLY A 110 -7.23 6.62 13.11
C GLY A 110 -6.98 6.54 14.62
N PHE A 111 -6.33 5.48 15.12
CA PHE A 111 -5.91 5.45 16.51
C PHE A 111 -4.76 6.45 16.73
N PRO A 112 -4.89 7.39 17.67
CA PRO A 112 -3.80 8.31 17.98
C PRO A 112 -2.61 7.49 18.48
N THR A 113 -1.54 7.46 17.68
CA THR A 113 -0.27 6.89 18.11
C THR A 113 0.28 7.83 19.17
N LYS A 114 0.23 7.45 20.45
CA LYS A 114 0.96 8.17 21.50
C LYS A 114 2.45 8.06 21.14
N ILE A 115 3.04 9.22 20.86
CA ILE A 115 4.50 9.42 20.74
C ILE A 115 5.07 9.39 22.15
#